data_AF-A0AAV6GUB6-F1
#
_entry.id   AF-A0AAV6GUB6-F1
#
_cell.length_a   1.000
_cell.length_b   1.000
_cell.length_c   1.000
_cell.angle_alpha   90.00
_cell.angle_beta   90.00
_cell.angle_gamma   90.00
#
_symmetry.space_group_name_H-M   'P 1'
#
loop_
_entity.id
_entity.type
_entity.pdbx_description
1 polymer ?
#
loop_
_entity_poly.entity_id
_entity_poly.type
_entity_poly.pdbx_seq_one_letter_code
_entity_poly.pdbx_strand_id
1 'polypeptide(L)'
;MTPCHIHCTASLGDLVMVEVHSDVRLFEDQWFCDKISVKAPEGEELMFPCYRWLSSKAGLYLRPASGKLPFQDTHPIAYKQRQRQLDEAHNNFRWRVYAEGLPQTVDADSFCKLPAEVQFSFKKFVDFFSTAATELCALGLKKYVHCTKSWRSLSKLEKMMSESFSSSQTYEYVLNHWKEDKFFGYQLLNGLNPMMIQCCSKLPENFLVTEEMVKDSLNGSNLEHEIEKGNIFLCDYKMLDGLVGNVVHDRQQYHTAPLVLLYCNPQGLMLPIAIQLGQTPGPENPIFLPTDPKHDWLLAKIFVRAAEFSVHESDFHLLRTHLLCEVFTMATLRNLPSIHPLYKLIFPHIRYTLHINILARNQLISENGVLTKYSGMGGKSLSELLKRGTSSLTYSSLCLPENISERGLEDVPNYYYRDDGIELWNIIYRYVKGVLTHYYKSDDYVQKDTELQGWIRGIFVYGFLGKECTGEFEALIMFILHSSTHY
;
A
#
# COMPACT_ATOMS: atom_id res chain seq x y z
N MET A 1 -22.96 2.39 -31.60
CA MET A 1 -23.27 3.80 -31.93
C MET A 1 -22.91 4.02 -33.38
N THR A 2 -23.79 4.66 -34.15
CA THR A 2 -23.53 5.00 -35.55
C THR A 2 -22.66 6.25 -35.61
N PRO A 3 -21.65 6.33 -36.49
CA PRO A 3 -20.86 7.55 -36.67
C PRO A 3 -21.76 8.74 -37.03
N CYS A 4 -21.48 9.91 -36.46
CA CYS A 4 -22.13 11.15 -36.84
C CYS A 4 -21.27 11.89 -37.88
N HIS A 5 -21.91 12.38 -38.95
CA HIS A 5 -21.24 13.20 -39.97
C HIS A 5 -21.51 14.68 -39.69
N ILE A 6 -20.45 15.45 -39.47
CA ILE A 6 -20.51 16.89 -39.18
C ILE A 6 -19.90 17.63 -40.37
N HIS A 7 -20.61 18.62 -40.90
CA HIS A 7 -20.13 19.48 -41.98
C HIS A 7 -19.76 20.85 -41.42
N CYS A 8 -18.51 21.28 -41.60
CA CYS A 8 -18.03 22.60 -41.21
C CYS A 8 -18.13 23.56 -42.41
N THR A 9 -18.56 24.80 -42.18
CA THR A 9 -18.66 25.83 -43.23
C THR A 9 -17.31 26.40 -43.66
N ALA A 10 -16.26 26.15 -42.87
CA ALA A 10 -14.87 26.54 -43.13
C ALA A 10 -13.91 25.49 -42.55
N SER A 11 -12.66 25.50 -43.01
CA SER A 11 -11.60 24.66 -42.43
C SER A 11 -11.33 25.07 -40.97
N LEU A 12 -11.19 24.07 -40.10
CA LEU A 12 -10.86 24.26 -38.68
C LEU A 12 -9.35 24.22 -38.41
N GLY A 13 -8.53 23.82 -39.39
CA GLY A 13 -7.11 23.52 -39.19
C GLY A 13 -6.89 22.33 -38.25
N ASP A 14 -5.81 22.36 -37.49
CA ASP A 14 -5.47 21.30 -36.54
C ASP A 14 -6.48 21.24 -35.38
N LEU A 15 -7.04 20.04 -35.13
CA LEU A 15 -7.98 19.85 -34.04
C LEU A 15 -7.26 19.84 -32.68
N VAL A 16 -7.39 20.94 -31.95
CA VAL A 16 -6.74 21.12 -30.64
C VAL A 16 -7.54 20.47 -29.50
N MET A 17 -8.87 20.48 -29.59
CA MET A 17 -9.78 20.10 -28.51
C MET A 17 -11.16 19.72 -29.07
N VAL A 18 -11.84 18.81 -28.39
CA VAL A 18 -13.28 18.52 -28.58
C VAL A 18 -14.04 18.93 -27.33
N GLU A 19 -15.06 19.75 -27.49
CA GLU A 19 -15.98 20.16 -26.43
C GLU A 19 -17.31 19.41 -26.59
N VAL A 20 -17.79 18.79 -25.53
CA VAL A 20 -19.00 17.95 -25.53
C VAL A 20 -19.94 18.45 -24.44
N HIS A 21 -21.17 18.78 -24.82
CA HIS A 21 -22.24 19.16 -23.90
C HIS A 21 -23.40 18.18 -23.99
N SER A 22 -24.13 18.03 -22.89
CA SER A 22 -25.36 17.24 -22.84
C SER A 22 -26.53 18.15 -22.52
N ASP A 23 -27.52 18.20 -23.41
CA ASP A 23 -28.78 18.92 -23.20
C ASP A 23 -29.87 18.01 -22.58
N VAL A 24 -29.49 16.82 -22.08
CA VAL A 24 -30.45 15.85 -21.53
C VAL A 24 -31.05 16.38 -20.23
N ARG A 25 -32.38 16.58 -20.22
CA ARG A 25 -33.17 17.09 -19.07
C ARG A 25 -34.04 16.02 -18.39
N LEU A 26 -33.77 14.73 -18.61
CA LEU A 26 -34.60 13.62 -18.10
C LEU A 26 -33.79 12.67 -17.21
N PHE A 27 -34.52 11.93 -16.37
CA PHE A 27 -34.16 11.21 -15.12
C PHE A 27 -32.84 10.41 -15.02
N GLU A 28 -32.06 10.23 -16.09
CA GLU A 28 -30.72 9.64 -16.05
C GLU A 28 -29.68 10.70 -16.45
N ASP A 29 -29.22 11.45 -15.45
CA ASP A 29 -28.37 12.64 -15.59
C ASP A 29 -26.88 12.34 -15.90
N GLN A 30 -26.50 11.09 -16.19
CA GLN A 30 -25.09 10.69 -16.28
C GLN A 30 -24.79 9.73 -17.45
N TRP A 31 -23.97 10.19 -18.40
CA TRP A 31 -23.47 9.39 -19.52
C TRP A 31 -21.96 9.18 -19.40
N PHE A 32 -21.49 7.92 -19.32
CA PHE A 32 -20.07 7.63 -19.32
C PHE A 32 -19.51 7.65 -20.74
N CYS A 33 -18.66 8.62 -21.05
CA CYS A 33 -17.97 8.73 -22.32
C CYS A 33 -16.58 8.08 -22.21
N ASP A 34 -16.37 7.02 -22.98
CA ASP A 34 -15.08 6.30 -23.08
C ASP A 34 -14.05 7.13 -23.86
N LYS A 35 -14.36 7.40 -25.14
CA LYS A 35 -13.53 8.17 -26.06
C LYS A 35 -14.35 8.77 -27.18
N ILE A 36 -13.79 9.76 -27.87
CA ILE A 36 -14.31 10.29 -29.12
C ILE A 36 -13.23 10.15 -30.20
N SER A 37 -13.61 9.61 -31.36
CA SER A 37 -12.76 9.58 -32.56
C SER A 37 -13.32 10.58 -33.56
N VAL A 38 -12.45 11.43 -34.10
CA VAL A 38 -12.79 12.35 -35.19
C VAL A 38 -11.96 11.99 -36.41
N LYS A 39 -12.64 11.61 -37.49
CA LYS A 39 -11.99 11.37 -38.79
C LYS A 39 -12.08 12.62 -39.64
N ALA A 40 -10.92 13.19 -39.96
CA ALA A 40 -10.79 14.36 -40.82
C ALA A 40 -11.16 14.03 -42.29
N PRO A 41 -11.57 15.03 -43.10
CA PRO A 41 -11.83 14.84 -44.53
C PRO A 41 -10.66 14.22 -45.29
N GLU A 42 -9.43 14.50 -44.85
CA GLU A 42 -8.17 14.01 -45.41
C GLU A 42 -7.88 12.54 -45.03
N GLY A 43 -8.70 11.94 -44.17
CA GLY A 43 -8.63 10.52 -43.79
C GLY A 43 -7.89 10.25 -42.49
N GLU A 44 -7.21 11.23 -41.90
CA GLU A 44 -6.57 11.13 -40.59
C GLU A 44 -7.63 10.94 -39.49
N GLU A 45 -7.38 10.03 -38.55
CA GLU A 45 -8.26 9.81 -37.39
C GLU A 45 -7.56 10.26 -36.10
N LEU A 46 -8.16 11.24 -35.43
CA LEU A 46 -7.71 11.74 -34.14
C LEU A 46 -8.58 11.19 -33.02
N MET A 47 -7.93 10.59 -32.02
CA MET A 47 -8.59 10.02 -30.85
C MET A 47 -8.49 10.97 -29.65
N PHE A 48 -9.60 11.15 -28.96
CA PHE A 48 -9.77 12.00 -27.79
C PHE A 48 -10.25 11.12 -26.62
N PRO A 49 -9.34 10.64 -25.76
CA PRO A 49 -9.71 9.80 -24.62
C PRO A 49 -10.48 10.63 -23.60
N CYS A 50 -11.55 10.06 -23.06
CA CYS A 50 -12.40 10.71 -22.07
C CYS A 50 -12.36 9.99 -20.73
N TYR A 51 -12.92 8.77 -20.65
CA TYR A 51 -13.06 7.97 -19.43
C TYR A 51 -13.74 8.73 -18.27
N ARG A 52 -14.75 9.54 -18.58
CA ARG A 52 -15.44 10.40 -17.61
C ARG A 52 -16.96 10.39 -17.77
N TRP A 53 -17.64 10.77 -16.70
CA TRP A 53 -19.08 10.96 -16.70
C TRP A 53 -19.42 12.38 -17.17
N LEU A 54 -20.26 12.50 -18.21
CA LEU A 54 -20.87 13.75 -18.64
C LEU A 54 -22.21 13.93 -17.90
N SER A 55 -22.46 15.16 -17.45
CA SER A 55 -23.75 15.56 -16.88
C SER A 55 -24.31 16.79 -17.59
N SER A 56 -25.59 17.07 -17.39
CA SER A 56 -26.29 18.25 -17.94
C SER A 56 -25.76 19.60 -17.43
N LYS A 57 -24.92 19.60 -16.39
CA LYS A 57 -24.43 20.82 -15.71
C LYS A 57 -23.07 21.31 -16.18
N ALA A 58 -22.26 20.44 -16.82
CA ALA A 58 -20.90 20.77 -17.21
C ALA A 58 -20.49 20.00 -18.46
N GLY A 59 -19.91 20.72 -19.43
CA GLY A 59 -19.32 20.12 -20.62
C GLY A 59 -17.99 19.42 -20.36
N LEU A 60 -17.64 18.48 -21.24
CA LEU A 60 -16.34 17.83 -21.27
C LEU A 60 -15.43 18.53 -22.30
N TYR A 61 -14.19 18.76 -21.90
CA TYR A 61 -13.14 19.34 -22.74
C TYR A 61 -12.06 18.30 -22.93
N LEU A 62 -12.00 17.69 -24.13
CA LEU A 62 -11.13 16.58 -24.43
C LEU A 62 -9.98 17.04 -25.33
N ARG A 63 -8.78 16.56 -25.04
CA ARG A 63 -7.58 16.80 -25.86
C ARG A 63 -7.20 15.52 -26.63
N PRO A 64 -6.43 15.63 -27.73
CA PRO A 64 -5.92 14.47 -28.45
C PRO A 64 -5.17 13.50 -27.53
N ALA A 65 -5.10 12.23 -27.93
CA ALA A 65 -4.55 11.15 -27.13
C ALA A 65 -3.06 11.33 -26.78
N SER A 66 -2.30 11.94 -27.68
CA SER A 66 -0.86 12.15 -27.55
C SER A 66 -0.54 13.04 -26.35
N GLY A 67 0.32 12.54 -25.46
CA GLY A 67 0.72 13.28 -24.27
C GLY A 67 1.50 14.56 -24.59
N LYS A 68 1.34 15.60 -23.77
CA LYS A 68 2.04 16.88 -23.91
C LYS A 68 2.54 17.37 -22.56
N LEU A 69 3.79 17.85 -22.52
CA LEU A 69 4.37 18.57 -21.38
C LEU A 69 3.86 20.03 -21.35
N PRO A 70 3.91 20.73 -20.20
CA PRO A 70 3.38 22.10 -20.07
C PRO A 70 3.99 23.07 -21.08
N PHE A 71 5.32 23.05 -21.24
CA PHE A 71 6.04 23.95 -22.16
C PHE A 71 5.83 23.61 -23.66
N GLN A 72 5.17 22.48 -23.98
CA GLN A 72 4.84 22.10 -25.36
C GLN A 72 3.46 22.60 -25.81
N ASP A 73 2.60 23.03 -24.88
CA ASP A 73 1.28 23.61 -25.19
C ASP A 73 1.43 25.11 -25.51
N THR A 74 1.84 25.43 -26.73
CA THR A 74 2.00 26.81 -27.21
C THR A 74 0.70 27.43 -27.72
N HIS A 75 -0.29 26.61 -28.07
CA HIS A 75 -1.57 27.09 -28.60
C HIS A 75 -2.44 27.70 -27.47
N PRO A 76 -2.98 28.94 -27.61
CA PRO A 76 -3.71 29.60 -26.53
C PRO A 76 -4.91 28.83 -25.99
N ILE A 77 -5.65 28.12 -26.85
CA ILE A 77 -6.79 27.28 -26.44
C ILE A 77 -6.33 26.09 -25.59
N ALA A 78 -5.23 25.44 -26.00
CA ALA A 78 -4.65 24.31 -25.31
C ALA A 78 -4.19 24.71 -23.90
N TYR A 79 -3.44 25.82 -23.83
CA TYR A 79 -2.96 26.39 -22.56
C TYR A 79 -4.12 26.73 -21.61
N LYS A 80 -5.16 27.42 -22.10
CA LYS A 80 -6.34 27.77 -21.29
C LYS A 80 -7.09 26.55 -20.79
N GLN A 81 -7.28 25.53 -21.62
CA GLN A 81 -7.95 24.29 -21.22
C GLN A 81 -7.17 23.56 -20.14
N ARG A 82 -5.84 23.47 -20.27
CA ARG A 82 -4.94 22.87 -19.29
C ARG A 82 -5.06 23.55 -17.92
N GLN A 83 -4.99 24.88 -17.89
CA GLN A 83 -5.13 25.65 -16.65
C GLN A 83 -6.51 25.46 -16.00
N ARG A 84 -7.58 25.52 -16.80
CA ARG A 84 -8.94 25.27 -16.30
C ARG A 84 -9.06 23.89 -15.65
N GLN A 85 -8.49 22.84 -16.25
CA GLN A 85 -8.54 21.50 -15.69
C GLN A 85 -7.81 21.42 -14.34
N LEU A 86 -6.65 22.06 -14.21
CA LEU A 86 -5.90 22.13 -12.95
C LEU A 86 -6.66 22.91 -11.88
N ASP A 87 -7.27 24.04 -12.23
CA ASP A 87 -8.08 24.84 -11.31
C ASP A 87 -9.31 24.06 -10.80
N GLU A 88 -10.03 23.37 -11.70
CA GLU A 88 -11.13 22.48 -11.35
C GLU A 88 -10.66 21.34 -10.44
N ALA A 89 -9.51 20.73 -10.74
CA ALA A 89 -8.94 19.67 -9.91
C ALA A 89 -8.54 20.17 -8.51
N HIS A 90 -7.95 21.36 -8.40
CA HIS A 90 -7.60 21.95 -7.12
C HIS A 90 -8.81 22.23 -6.22
N ASN A 91 -9.95 22.57 -6.83
CA ASN A 91 -11.22 22.76 -6.13
C ASN A 91 -11.87 21.43 -5.72
N ASN A 92 -11.86 20.43 -6.60
CA ASN A 92 -12.50 19.13 -6.36
C ASN A 92 -11.72 18.23 -5.39
N PHE A 93 -10.39 18.35 -5.37
CA PHE A 93 -9.50 17.48 -4.59
C PHE A 93 -8.67 18.32 -3.64
N ARG A 94 -9.23 18.67 -2.48
CA ARG A 94 -8.51 19.41 -1.43
C ARG A 94 -7.88 18.45 -0.43
N TRP A 95 -6.73 18.84 0.10
CA TRP A 95 -6.07 18.10 1.17
C TRP A 95 -6.71 18.41 2.52
N ARG A 96 -6.69 17.42 3.41
CA ARG A 96 -7.11 17.57 4.81
C ARG A 96 -6.17 16.79 5.72
N VAL A 97 -5.85 17.39 6.86
CA VAL A 97 -5.21 16.69 7.98
C VAL A 97 -6.27 15.82 8.65
N TYR A 98 -6.21 14.50 8.45
CA TYR A 98 -7.10 13.55 9.12
C TYR A 98 -6.71 13.35 10.59
N ALA A 99 -5.42 13.15 10.85
CA ALA A 99 -4.83 13.12 12.18
C ALA A 99 -3.40 13.68 12.13
N GLU A 100 -2.98 14.34 13.20
CA GLU A 100 -1.63 14.90 13.32
C GLU A 100 -0.57 13.79 13.20
N GLY A 101 0.52 14.07 12.47
CA GLY A 101 1.62 13.14 12.29
C GLY A 101 1.38 12.02 11.28
N LEU A 102 0.24 12.01 10.57
CA LEU A 102 -0.06 11.09 9.46
C LEU A 102 -0.06 11.80 8.10
N PRO A 103 0.12 11.08 6.99
CA PRO A 103 -0.12 11.60 5.65
C PRO A 103 -1.50 12.25 5.53
N GLN A 104 -1.58 13.39 4.85
CA GLN A 104 -2.85 14.06 4.60
C GLN A 104 -3.71 13.25 3.62
N THR A 105 -5.03 13.41 3.74
CA THR A 105 -6.01 12.67 2.95
C THR A 105 -6.82 13.63 2.06
N VAL A 106 -7.72 13.08 1.26
CA VAL A 106 -8.75 13.91 0.62
C VAL A 106 -9.68 14.54 1.66
N ASP A 107 -10.08 15.78 1.43
CA ASP A 107 -11.07 16.53 2.21
C ASP A 107 -12.50 16.10 1.86
N ALA A 108 -12.84 14.86 2.23
CA ALA A 108 -14.18 14.33 2.06
C ALA A 108 -14.51 13.28 3.13
N ASP A 109 -15.64 13.46 3.80
CA ASP A 109 -16.19 12.47 4.76
C ASP A 109 -17.01 11.38 4.07
N SER A 110 -17.45 11.65 2.84
CA SER A 110 -18.23 10.73 2.03
C SER A 110 -17.72 10.77 0.61
N PHE A 111 -17.60 9.58 0.00
CA PHE A 111 -17.19 9.46 -1.40
C PHE A 111 -18.18 10.15 -2.34
N CYS A 112 -19.44 10.38 -1.93
CA CYS A 112 -20.44 11.13 -2.70
C CYS A 112 -20.08 12.61 -2.89
N LYS A 113 -19.16 13.17 -2.08
CA LYS A 113 -18.64 14.53 -2.24
C LYS A 113 -17.57 14.62 -3.33
N LEU A 114 -17.05 13.50 -3.81
CA LEU A 114 -16.01 13.45 -4.84
C LEU A 114 -16.63 13.33 -6.24
N PRO A 115 -15.91 13.74 -7.31
CA PRO A 115 -16.32 13.46 -8.68
C PRO A 115 -16.58 11.96 -8.92
N ALA A 116 -17.55 11.64 -9.78
CA ALA A 116 -17.98 10.26 -10.04
C ALA A 116 -16.84 9.38 -10.59
N GLU A 117 -15.85 9.99 -11.23
CA GLU A 117 -14.67 9.35 -11.83
C GLU A 117 -13.80 8.60 -10.82
N VAL A 118 -13.76 9.05 -9.57
CA VAL A 118 -12.94 8.43 -8.51
C VAL A 118 -13.76 7.54 -7.58
N GLN A 119 -15.07 7.45 -7.79
CA GLN A 119 -15.97 6.59 -7.03
C GLN A 119 -15.99 5.17 -7.61
N PHE A 120 -16.33 4.17 -6.78
CA PHE A 120 -16.68 2.85 -7.29
C PHE A 120 -17.79 2.96 -8.34
N SER A 121 -17.72 2.10 -9.37
CA SER A 121 -18.90 1.89 -10.21
C SER A 121 -20.02 1.26 -9.38
N PHE A 122 -21.27 1.47 -9.76
CA PHE A 122 -22.42 0.85 -9.10
C PHE A 122 -22.25 -0.66 -8.95
N LYS A 123 -21.81 -1.33 -10.03
CA LYS A 123 -21.51 -2.77 -10.00
C LYS A 123 -20.45 -3.12 -8.96
N LYS A 124 -19.31 -2.40 -8.94
CA LYS A 124 -18.23 -2.67 -7.98
C LYS A 124 -18.69 -2.47 -6.54
N PHE A 125 -19.51 -1.45 -6.28
CA PHE A 125 -20.09 -1.19 -4.97
C PHE A 125 -21.00 -2.34 -4.52
N VAL A 126 -21.96 -2.74 -5.37
CA VAL A 126 -22.86 -3.86 -5.07
C VAL A 126 -22.10 -5.16 -4.86
N ASP A 127 -21.14 -5.48 -5.73
CA ASP A 127 -20.33 -6.69 -5.64
C ASP A 127 -19.53 -6.70 -4.32
N PHE A 128 -18.89 -5.59 -3.94
CA PHE A 128 -18.09 -5.50 -2.73
C PHE A 128 -18.88 -5.85 -1.46
N PHE A 129 -20.04 -5.24 -1.26
CA PHE A 129 -20.86 -5.49 -0.07
C PHE A 129 -21.57 -6.85 -0.12
N SER A 130 -22.02 -7.29 -1.31
CA SER A 130 -22.70 -8.58 -1.45
C SER A 130 -21.74 -9.74 -1.22
N THR A 131 -20.51 -9.68 -1.77
CA THR A 131 -19.50 -10.73 -1.57
C THR A 131 -19.16 -10.88 -0.10
N ALA A 132 -18.91 -9.78 0.64
CA ALA A 132 -18.59 -9.87 2.06
C ALA A 132 -19.67 -10.60 2.89
N ALA A 133 -20.95 -10.28 2.65
CA ALA A 133 -22.06 -10.92 3.34
C ALA A 133 -22.24 -12.39 2.95
N THR A 134 -22.14 -12.70 1.65
CA THR A 134 -22.25 -14.06 1.12
C THR A 134 -21.14 -14.96 1.65
N GLU A 135 -19.89 -14.50 1.64
CA GLU A 135 -18.74 -15.26 2.13
C GLU A 135 -18.86 -15.57 3.64
N LEU A 136 -19.25 -14.61 4.47
CA LEU A 136 -19.48 -14.87 5.90
C LEU A 136 -20.56 -15.93 6.16
N CYS A 137 -21.57 -16.01 5.29
CA CYS A 137 -22.61 -17.03 5.36
C CYS A 137 -22.10 -18.38 4.84
N ALA A 138 -21.40 -18.40 3.71
CA ALA A 138 -20.81 -19.59 3.11
C ALA A 138 -19.80 -20.28 4.05
N LEU A 139 -18.99 -19.49 4.76
CA LEU A 139 -18.05 -19.96 5.77
C LEU A 139 -18.74 -20.36 7.10
N GLY A 140 -20.05 -20.16 7.25
CA GLY A 140 -20.77 -20.47 8.50
C GLY A 140 -20.38 -19.58 9.69
N LEU A 141 -19.72 -18.44 9.44
CA LEU A 141 -19.15 -17.56 10.46
C LEU A 141 -20.14 -16.54 11.02
N LYS A 142 -21.27 -16.31 10.35
CA LYS A 142 -22.31 -15.34 10.78
C LYS A 142 -22.75 -15.51 12.24
N LYS A 143 -22.83 -16.76 12.73
CA LYS A 143 -23.23 -17.07 14.12
C LYS A 143 -22.20 -16.62 15.18
N TYR A 144 -20.98 -16.29 14.78
CA TYR A 144 -19.90 -15.90 15.69
C TYR A 144 -19.68 -14.38 15.76
N VAL A 145 -20.27 -13.58 14.88
CA VAL A 145 -20.04 -12.11 14.78
C VAL A 145 -20.32 -11.35 16.08
N HIS A 146 -21.25 -11.86 16.90
CA HIS A 146 -21.61 -11.28 18.22
C HIS A 146 -21.25 -12.20 19.39
N CYS A 147 -20.42 -13.22 19.17
CA CYS A 147 -20.03 -14.16 20.21
C CYS A 147 -18.91 -13.58 21.08
N THR A 148 -19.19 -13.36 22.37
CA THR A 148 -18.22 -12.85 23.36
C THR A 148 -17.63 -13.95 24.25
N LYS A 149 -17.98 -15.22 23.99
CA LYS A 149 -17.53 -16.37 24.76
C LYS A 149 -16.20 -16.89 24.23
N SER A 150 -15.28 -17.21 25.13
CA SER A 150 -14.02 -17.86 24.76
C SER A 150 -14.25 -19.27 24.23
N TRP A 151 -13.38 -19.70 23.32
CA TRP A 151 -13.31 -21.10 22.91
C TRP A 151 -12.94 -21.97 24.11
N ARG A 152 -13.62 -23.11 24.27
CA ARG A 152 -13.37 -24.04 25.40
C ARG A 152 -12.03 -24.78 25.28
N SER A 153 -11.47 -24.86 24.08
CA SER A 153 -10.17 -25.46 23.79
C SER A 153 -9.69 -25.03 22.40
N LEU A 154 -8.37 -25.12 22.15
CA LEU A 154 -7.80 -24.93 20.82
C LEU A 154 -8.39 -25.89 19.79
N SER A 155 -8.64 -27.15 20.16
CA SER A 155 -9.23 -28.15 19.27
C SER A 155 -10.64 -27.78 18.76
N LYS A 156 -11.43 -27.04 19.56
CA LYS A 156 -12.74 -26.54 19.12
C LYS A 156 -12.62 -25.39 18.13
N LEU A 157 -11.62 -24.53 18.31
CA LEU A 157 -11.28 -23.48 17.35
C LEU A 157 -10.78 -24.10 16.04
N GLU A 158 -9.81 -25.03 16.10
CA GLU A 158 -9.26 -25.74 14.95
C GLU A 158 -10.37 -26.47 14.17
N LYS A 159 -11.29 -27.16 14.86
CA LYS A 159 -12.44 -27.80 14.23
C LYS A 159 -13.33 -26.78 13.50
N MET A 160 -13.64 -25.64 14.11
CA MET A 160 -14.44 -24.60 13.46
C MET A 160 -13.74 -24.05 12.22
N MET A 161 -12.42 -23.78 12.30
CA MET A 161 -11.64 -23.30 11.16
C MET A 161 -11.61 -24.35 10.04
N SER A 162 -11.39 -25.63 10.36
CA SER A 162 -11.38 -26.71 9.38
C SER A 162 -12.72 -26.87 8.66
N GLU A 163 -13.85 -26.77 9.39
CA GLU A 163 -15.18 -26.81 8.80
C GLU A 163 -15.43 -25.60 7.87
N SER A 164 -15.07 -24.40 8.35
CA SER A 164 -15.34 -23.13 7.64
C SER A 164 -14.49 -22.99 6.38
N PHE A 165 -13.23 -23.44 6.42
CA PHE A 165 -12.24 -23.24 5.35
C PHE A 165 -11.84 -24.54 4.64
N SER A 166 -12.69 -25.58 4.72
CA SER A 166 -12.43 -26.93 4.18
C SER A 166 -12.08 -26.99 2.69
N SER A 167 -12.47 -25.99 1.90
CA SER A 167 -12.17 -25.90 0.47
C SER A 167 -10.82 -25.24 0.14
N SER A 168 -10.11 -24.69 1.14
CA SER A 168 -8.87 -23.97 0.91
C SER A 168 -7.65 -24.78 1.34
N GLN A 169 -6.84 -25.16 0.36
CA GLN A 169 -5.57 -25.87 0.57
C GLN A 169 -4.60 -25.05 1.44
N THR A 170 -4.59 -23.72 1.30
CA THR A 170 -3.75 -22.84 2.11
C THR A 170 -4.16 -22.87 3.58
N TYR A 171 -5.46 -22.78 3.88
CA TYR A 171 -5.93 -22.84 5.27
C TYR A 171 -5.72 -24.23 5.88
N GLU A 172 -5.94 -25.29 5.11
CA GLU A 172 -5.64 -26.66 5.55
C GLU A 172 -4.15 -26.80 5.91
N TYR A 173 -3.25 -26.30 5.07
CA TYR A 173 -1.81 -26.31 5.34
C TYR A 173 -1.48 -25.54 6.63
N VAL A 174 -2.02 -24.33 6.80
CA VAL A 174 -1.80 -23.54 8.02
C VAL A 174 -2.30 -24.29 9.26
N LEU A 175 -3.49 -24.89 9.23
CA LEU A 175 -4.04 -25.64 10.37
C LEU A 175 -3.17 -26.83 10.77
N ASN A 176 -2.52 -27.48 9.80
CA ASN A 176 -1.65 -28.62 10.05
C ASN A 176 -0.24 -28.20 10.54
N HIS A 177 0.25 -27.02 10.14
CA HIS A 177 1.65 -26.63 10.33
C HIS A 177 1.89 -25.40 11.22
N TRP A 178 0.87 -24.70 11.71
CA TRP A 178 1.02 -23.44 12.48
C TRP A 178 1.85 -23.57 13.76
N LYS A 179 2.01 -24.77 14.31
CA LYS A 179 2.81 -25.05 15.52
C LYS A 179 4.29 -25.27 15.21
N GLU A 180 4.66 -25.49 13.95
CA GLU A 180 6.02 -25.87 13.54
C GLU A 180 6.94 -24.64 13.39
N ASP A 181 8.17 -24.75 13.88
CA ASP A 181 9.17 -23.67 13.80
C ASP A 181 9.57 -23.34 12.37
N LYS A 182 9.70 -24.36 11.51
CA LYS A 182 9.96 -24.17 10.08
C LYS A 182 8.89 -23.32 9.40
N PHE A 183 7.61 -23.50 9.76
CA PHE A 183 6.52 -22.76 9.15
C PHE A 183 6.36 -21.37 9.78
N PHE A 184 6.71 -21.22 11.06
CA PHE A 184 6.83 -19.90 11.68
C PHE A 184 7.88 -19.04 10.96
N GLY A 185 9.10 -19.56 10.78
CA GLY A 185 10.17 -18.83 10.09
C GLY A 185 9.90 -18.62 8.60
N TYR A 186 9.29 -19.60 7.92
CA TYR A 186 8.85 -19.45 6.53
C TYR A 186 7.92 -18.25 6.32
N GLN A 187 6.98 -18.00 7.26
CA GLN A 187 6.04 -16.88 7.15
C GLN A 187 6.70 -15.51 7.25
N LEU A 188 7.89 -15.40 7.85
CA LEU A 188 8.63 -14.13 7.92
C LEU A 188 9.33 -13.79 6.59
N LEU A 189 9.45 -14.77 5.69
CA LEU A 189 9.94 -14.59 4.32
C LEU A 189 8.79 -14.56 3.29
N ASN A 190 7.80 -15.43 3.44
CA ASN A 190 6.83 -15.71 2.38
C ASN A 190 5.37 -15.69 2.86
N GLY A 191 5.14 -15.18 4.07
CA GLY A 191 3.81 -15.10 4.67
C GLY A 191 3.17 -13.73 4.47
N LEU A 192 2.29 -13.39 5.42
CA LEU A 192 1.52 -12.14 5.42
C LEU A 192 2.42 -10.89 5.43
N ASN A 193 3.51 -10.91 6.21
CA ASN A 193 4.33 -9.73 6.46
C ASN A 193 5.84 -10.02 6.30
N PRO A 194 6.36 -10.08 5.06
CA PRO A 194 7.77 -10.32 4.79
C PRO A 194 8.66 -9.08 5.00
N MET A 195 8.18 -8.08 5.77
CA MET A 195 8.81 -6.76 5.89
C MET A 195 9.62 -6.56 7.17
N MET A 196 9.47 -7.44 8.18
CA MET A 196 10.08 -7.25 9.50
C MET A 196 11.46 -7.90 9.67
N ILE A 197 11.74 -8.94 8.90
CA ILE A 197 13.02 -9.66 8.99
C ILE A 197 14.14 -8.81 8.40
N GLN A 198 15.31 -8.85 9.03
CA GLN A 198 16.57 -8.26 8.58
C GLN A 198 17.76 -9.10 9.08
N CYS A 199 18.88 -9.05 8.38
CA CYS A 199 20.14 -9.64 8.83
C CYS A 199 20.61 -8.98 10.14
N CYS A 200 21.06 -9.80 11.09
CA CYS A 200 21.53 -9.33 12.39
C CYS A 200 23.06 -9.32 12.41
N SER A 201 23.66 -8.16 12.17
CA SER A 201 25.12 -7.98 12.26
C SER A 201 25.63 -7.85 13.70
N LYS A 202 24.73 -7.48 14.62
CA LYS A 202 25.00 -7.35 16.06
C LYS A 202 23.68 -7.52 16.82
N LEU A 203 23.72 -8.27 17.92
CA LEU A 203 22.57 -8.38 18.81
C LEU A 203 22.21 -7.02 19.44
N PRO A 204 20.92 -6.67 19.54
CA PRO A 204 20.47 -5.50 20.30
C PRO A 204 20.90 -5.59 21.77
N GLU A 205 21.30 -4.46 22.37
CA GLU A 205 21.75 -4.43 23.78
C GLU A 205 20.67 -4.86 24.78
N ASN A 206 19.40 -4.70 24.40
CA ASN A 206 18.25 -5.12 25.17
C ASN A 206 17.79 -6.56 24.90
N PHE A 207 18.53 -7.31 24.08
CA PHE A 207 18.26 -8.73 23.77
C PHE A 207 19.42 -9.61 24.23
N LEU A 208 19.40 -9.99 25.50
CA LEU A 208 20.52 -10.65 26.19
C LEU A 208 20.62 -12.15 25.89
N VAL A 209 20.52 -12.54 24.62
CA VAL A 209 20.72 -13.93 24.17
C VAL A 209 22.19 -14.29 24.33
N THR A 210 22.45 -15.46 24.90
CA THR A 210 23.81 -15.98 25.09
C THR A 210 24.06 -17.22 24.22
N GLU A 211 25.32 -17.53 23.98
CA GLU A 211 25.74 -18.75 23.27
C GLU A 211 25.07 -20.02 23.83
N GLU A 212 25.09 -20.17 25.16
CA GLU A 212 24.58 -21.34 25.85
C GLU A 212 23.07 -21.53 25.65
N MET A 213 22.32 -20.43 25.44
CA MET A 213 20.87 -20.49 25.21
C MET A 213 20.51 -21.03 23.84
N VAL A 214 21.33 -20.78 22.83
CA VAL A 214 21.00 -21.10 21.43
C VAL A 214 21.84 -22.21 20.81
N LYS A 215 22.87 -22.71 21.52
CA LYS A 215 23.79 -23.74 21.01
C LYS A 215 23.09 -24.96 20.38
N ASP A 216 21.98 -25.41 20.97
CA ASP A 216 21.22 -26.58 20.50
C ASP A 216 20.53 -26.30 19.16
N SER A 217 20.21 -25.03 18.88
CA SER A 217 19.64 -24.59 17.61
C SER A 217 20.69 -24.37 16.52
N LEU A 218 21.95 -24.14 16.89
CA LEU A 218 23.04 -23.80 15.96
C LEU A 218 23.81 -25.02 15.43
N ASN A 219 23.34 -26.24 15.68
CA ASN A 219 23.98 -27.49 15.22
C ASN A 219 25.47 -27.59 15.60
N GLY A 220 25.85 -27.09 16.79
CA GLY A 220 27.22 -27.12 17.28
C GLY A 220 28.14 -26.01 16.75
N SER A 221 27.60 -25.04 16.00
CA SER A 221 28.29 -23.79 15.70
C SER A 221 28.21 -22.79 16.86
N ASN A 222 28.91 -21.66 16.72
CA ASN A 222 28.93 -20.55 17.67
C ASN A 222 28.08 -19.37 17.15
N LEU A 223 27.34 -18.68 18.02
CA LEU A 223 26.45 -17.57 17.68
C LEU A 223 27.19 -16.38 17.05
N GLU A 224 28.32 -15.96 17.60
CA GLU A 224 29.13 -14.87 17.03
C GLU A 224 29.62 -15.24 15.62
N HIS A 225 30.07 -16.48 15.45
CA HIS A 225 30.49 -16.99 14.14
C HIS A 225 29.35 -17.05 13.11
N GLU A 226 28.14 -17.42 13.53
CA GLU A 226 26.97 -17.42 12.65
C GLU A 226 26.46 -15.99 12.34
N ILE A 227 26.64 -15.04 13.25
CA ILE A 227 26.42 -13.59 12.99
C ILE A 227 27.41 -13.10 11.94
N GLU A 228 28.70 -13.38 12.09
CA GLU A 228 29.75 -12.97 11.14
C GLU A 228 29.53 -13.54 9.74
N LYS A 229 28.97 -14.76 9.64
CA LYS A 229 28.59 -15.38 8.38
C LYS A 229 27.31 -14.81 7.76
N GLY A 230 26.55 -13.98 8.47
CA GLY A 230 25.25 -13.49 8.01
C GLY A 230 24.13 -14.53 8.07
N ASN A 231 24.24 -15.55 8.92
CA ASN A 231 23.24 -16.60 9.08
C ASN A 231 22.22 -16.31 10.19
N ILE A 232 22.40 -15.22 10.96
CA ILE A 232 21.50 -14.82 12.04
C ILE A 232 20.67 -13.61 11.61
N PHE A 233 19.38 -13.67 11.89
CA PHE A 233 18.39 -12.66 11.50
C PHE A 233 17.57 -12.21 12.70
N LEU A 234 17.00 -11.01 12.60
CA LEU A 234 16.22 -10.39 13.67
C LEU A 234 14.90 -9.85 13.11
N CYS A 235 13.80 -10.08 13.83
CA CYS A 235 12.60 -9.26 13.71
C CYS A 235 12.42 -8.46 15.02
N ASP A 236 12.35 -7.14 14.92
CA ASP A 236 12.19 -6.22 16.05
C ASP A 236 10.86 -5.44 15.95
N TYR A 237 9.95 -5.70 16.88
CA TYR A 237 8.62 -5.09 16.93
C TYR A 237 8.55 -3.91 17.91
N LYS A 238 9.66 -3.23 18.20
CA LYS A 238 9.73 -2.05 19.09
C LYS A 238 8.70 -0.96 18.81
N MET A 239 8.17 -0.86 17.59
CA MET A 239 7.11 0.09 17.26
C MET A 239 5.83 -0.12 18.08
N LEU A 240 5.64 -1.32 18.63
CA LEU A 240 4.52 -1.65 19.53
C LEU A 240 4.81 -1.36 21.01
N ASP A 241 6.05 -1.00 21.37
CA ASP A 241 6.44 -0.84 22.76
C ASP A 241 5.68 0.30 23.45
N GLY A 242 5.25 0.03 24.68
CA GLY A 242 4.40 0.93 25.47
C GLY A 242 2.98 1.14 24.94
N LEU A 243 2.56 0.50 23.85
CA LEU A 243 1.18 0.58 23.38
C LEU A 243 0.25 -0.26 24.26
N VAL A 244 -0.90 0.31 24.63
CA VAL A 244 -1.93 -0.38 25.39
C VAL A 244 -2.96 -0.93 24.42
N GLY A 245 -3.33 -2.20 24.53
CA GLY A 245 -4.35 -2.77 23.64
C GLY A 245 -5.68 -2.03 23.73
N ASN A 246 -6.49 -2.17 22.69
CA ASN A 246 -7.84 -1.64 22.65
C ASN A 246 -8.75 -2.33 23.69
N VAL A 247 -9.93 -1.77 23.94
CA VAL A 247 -10.97 -2.41 24.75
C VAL A 247 -12.00 -3.04 23.81
N VAL A 248 -12.14 -4.36 23.87
CA VAL A 248 -13.07 -5.13 23.02
C VAL A 248 -14.09 -5.83 23.92
N HIS A 249 -15.38 -5.52 23.73
CA HIS A 249 -16.47 -6.03 24.57
C HIS A 249 -16.20 -5.86 26.07
N ASP A 250 -15.80 -4.65 26.47
CA ASP A 250 -15.44 -4.27 27.84
C ASP A 250 -14.26 -5.05 28.44
N ARG A 251 -13.43 -5.67 27.59
CA ARG A 251 -12.20 -6.38 28.01
C ARG A 251 -10.97 -5.72 27.44
N GLN A 252 -10.05 -5.38 28.34
CA GLN A 252 -8.72 -4.88 27.99
C GLN A 252 -7.96 -5.92 27.15
N GLN A 253 -7.51 -5.51 25.97
CA GLN A 253 -6.60 -6.28 25.12
C GLN A 253 -5.15 -5.86 25.38
N TYR A 254 -4.18 -6.59 24.84
CA TYR A 254 -2.76 -6.37 25.13
C TYR A 254 -1.91 -6.47 23.87
N HIS A 255 -0.82 -5.71 23.85
CA HIS A 255 0.23 -5.80 22.83
C HIS A 255 1.51 -6.32 23.47
N THR A 256 2.31 -6.99 22.65
CA THR A 256 3.71 -7.30 22.95
C THR A 256 4.57 -6.57 21.92
N ALA A 257 5.83 -6.33 22.25
CA ALA A 257 6.80 -5.71 21.36
C ALA A 257 8.01 -6.64 21.22
N PRO A 258 7.83 -7.82 20.60
CA PRO A 258 8.82 -8.87 20.66
C PRO A 258 10.12 -8.55 19.92
N LEU A 259 11.17 -9.26 20.32
CA LEU A 259 12.42 -9.45 19.59
C LEU A 259 12.53 -10.93 19.26
N VAL A 260 12.76 -11.26 17.99
CA VAL A 260 12.79 -12.63 17.48
C VAL A 260 14.13 -12.86 16.80
N LEU A 261 14.96 -13.72 17.38
CA LEU A 261 16.21 -14.16 16.77
C LEU A 261 15.95 -15.40 15.92
N LEU A 262 16.48 -15.41 14.70
CA LEU A 262 16.36 -16.52 13.77
C LEU A 262 17.73 -16.96 13.24
N TYR A 263 17.80 -18.23 12.88
CA TYR A 263 18.95 -18.85 12.23
C TYR A 263 18.54 -19.40 10.87
N CYS A 264 19.26 -19.03 9.82
CA CYS A 264 19.19 -19.71 8.53
C CYS A 264 20.14 -20.91 8.56
N ASN A 265 19.59 -22.11 8.66
CA ASN A 265 20.41 -23.31 8.79
C ASN A 265 21.07 -23.69 7.44
N PRO A 266 22.01 -24.66 7.42
CA PRO A 266 22.68 -25.09 6.19
C PRO A 266 21.75 -25.71 5.13
N GLN A 267 20.50 -26.04 5.47
CA GLN A 267 19.47 -26.49 4.53
C GLN A 267 18.64 -25.33 3.94
N GLY A 268 18.95 -24.08 4.31
CA GLY A 268 18.24 -22.89 3.86
C GLY A 268 16.89 -22.68 4.53
N LEU A 269 16.65 -23.28 5.71
CA LEU A 269 15.45 -23.06 6.50
C LEU A 269 15.68 -21.93 7.50
N MET A 270 14.75 -20.98 7.52
CA MET A 270 14.70 -19.93 8.54
C MET A 270 14.02 -20.47 9.80
N LEU A 271 14.72 -20.54 10.93
CA LEU A 271 14.22 -21.12 12.18
C LEU A 271 14.29 -20.11 13.33
N PRO A 272 13.22 -19.90 14.11
CA PRO A 272 13.27 -19.11 15.34
C PRO A 272 14.11 -19.82 16.41
N ILE A 273 15.04 -19.11 17.03
CA ILE A 273 15.95 -19.66 18.06
C ILE A 273 15.83 -18.97 19.43
N ALA A 274 15.29 -17.74 19.47
CA ALA A 274 14.99 -17.05 20.71
C ALA A 274 13.87 -16.01 20.52
N ILE A 275 13.00 -15.84 21.51
CA ILE A 275 11.94 -14.82 21.52
C ILE A 275 11.92 -14.12 22.88
N GLN A 276 12.06 -12.79 22.90
CA GLN A 276 11.75 -11.95 24.06
C GLN A 276 10.47 -11.16 23.77
N LEU A 277 9.47 -11.13 24.65
CA LEU A 277 8.14 -10.57 24.33
C LEU A 277 8.02 -9.06 24.57
N GLY A 278 8.86 -8.49 25.43
CA GLY A 278 8.99 -7.05 25.65
C GLY A 278 10.37 -6.51 25.28
N GLN A 279 10.48 -5.19 25.17
CA GLN A 279 11.74 -4.52 24.85
C GLN A 279 12.68 -4.38 26.05
N THR A 280 12.19 -4.38 27.28
CA THR A 280 13.02 -4.25 28.49
C THR A 280 13.36 -5.63 29.06
N PRO A 281 14.64 -6.05 29.10
CA PRO A 281 15.02 -7.35 29.64
C PRO A 281 14.81 -7.39 31.16
N GLY A 282 14.49 -8.56 31.69
CA GLY A 282 14.31 -8.76 33.13
C GLY A 282 13.67 -10.10 33.47
N PRO A 283 13.59 -10.47 34.76
CA PRO A 283 13.03 -11.75 35.19
C PRO A 283 11.55 -11.93 34.79
N GLU A 284 10.80 -10.83 34.66
CA GLU A 284 9.39 -10.82 34.24
C GLU A 284 9.22 -10.79 32.70
N ASN A 285 10.31 -10.69 31.95
CA ASN A 285 10.34 -10.74 30.48
C ASN A 285 11.43 -11.72 30.03
N PRO A 286 11.22 -13.03 30.25
CA PRO A 286 12.21 -14.03 29.90
C PRO A 286 12.40 -14.13 28.39
N ILE A 287 13.56 -14.64 28.00
CA ILE A 287 13.83 -15.07 26.63
C ILE A 287 13.36 -16.53 26.52
N PHE A 288 12.34 -16.75 25.71
CA PHE A 288 11.81 -18.07 25.41
C PHE A 288 12.65 -18.74 24.32
N LEU A 289 12.85 -20.05 24.44
CA LEU A 289 13.67 -20.87 23.56
C LEU A 289 12.87 -22.06 23.00
N PRO A 290 13.25 -22.62 21.85
CA PRO A 290 12.64 -23.86 21.33
C PRO A 290 12.74 -25.07 22.27
N THR A 291 13.71 -25.04 23.19
CA THR A 291 13.95 -26.08 24.21
C THR A 291 13.05 -25.95 25.44
N ASP A 292 12.32 -24.84 25.57
CA ASP A 292 11.38 -24.62 26.67
C ASP A 292 10.19 -25.59 26.60
N PRO A 293 9.40 -25.72 27.69
CA PRO A 293 8.18 -26.51 27.65
C PRO A 293 7.29 -26.13 26.45
N LYS A 294 6.73 -27.15 25.80
CA LYS A 294 5.97 -27.03 24.54
C LYS A 294 4.99 -25.86 24.50
N HIS A 295 4.29 -25.58 25.60
CA HIS A 295 3.27 -24.54 25.65
C HIS A 295 3.85 -23.13 25.82
N ASP A 296 5.00 -22.99 26.47
CA ASP A 296 5.67 -21.70 26.67
C ASP A 296 6.23 -21.20 25.35
N TRP A 297 6.97 -22.06 24.64
CA TRP A 297 7.49 -21.75 23.29
C TRP A 297 6.36 -21.48 22.28
N LEU A 298 5.30 -22.29 22.31
CA LEU A 298 4.16 -22.08 21.42
C LEU A 298 3.46 -20.75 21.72
N LEU A 299 3.29 -20.38 22.99
CA LEU A 299 2.66 -19.13 23.38
C LEU A 299 3.50 -17.91 22.98
N ALA A 300 4.83 -17.97 23.16
CA ALA A 300 5.73 -16.92 22.70
C ALA A 300 5.59 -16.66 21.19
N LYS A 301 5.55 -17.72 20.37
CA LYS A 301 5.29 -17.63 18.92
C LYS A 301 3.92 -17.05 18.59
N ILE A 302 2.86 -17.41 19.34
CA ILE A 302 1.52 -16.83 19.15
C ILE A 302 1.55 -15.31 19.38
N PHE A 303 2.23 -14.84 20.43
CA PHE A 303 2.37 -13.41 20.69
C PHE A 303 3.14 -12.69 19.58
N VAL A 304 4.18 -13.30 19.01
CA VAL A 304 4.83 -12.76 17.81
C VAL A 304 3.85 -12.65 16.64
N ARG A 305 3.04 -13.69 16.37
CA ARG A 305 2.04 -13.62 15.28
C ARG A 305 0.98 -12.55 15.52
N ALA A 306 0.64 -12.26 16.77
CA ALA A 306 -0.27 -11.16 17.12
C ALA A 306 0.37 -9.77 16.93
N ALA A 307 1.66 -9.62 17.27
CA ALA A 307 2.44 -8.42 17.01
C ALA A 307 2.59 -8.17 15.49
N GLU A 308 2.92 -9.22 14.74
CA GLU A 308 2.96 -9.24 13.28
C GLU A 308 1.67 -8.75 12.64
N PHE A 309 0.53 -9.32 13.04
CA PHE A 309 -0.77 -8.87 12.56
C PHE A 309 -0.99 -7.38 12.81
N SER A 310 -0.63 -6.90 13.99
CA SER A 310 -0.81 -5.50 14.38
C SER A 310 0.03 -4.54 13.53
N VAL A 311 1.30 -4.88 13.28
CA VAL A 311 2.21 -4.09 12.43
C VAL A 311 1.83 -4.20 10.96
N HIS A 312 1.53 -5.40 10.46
CA HIS A 312 1.09 -5.62 9.09
C HIS A 312 -0.13 -4.77 8.75
N GLU A 313 -1.23 -4.92 9.49
CA GLU A 313 -2.48 -4.24 9.15
C GLU A 313 -2.37 -2.72 9.26
N SER A 314 -1.57 -2.22 10.21
CA SER A 314 -1.48 -0.78 10.48
C SER A 314 -0.43 -0.08 9.61
N ASP A 315 0.80 -0.59 9.57
CA ASP A 315 1.90 0.05 8.85
C ASP A 315 1.94 -0.43 7.40
N PHE A 316 2.30 -1.68 7.16
CA PHE A 316 2.58 -2.16 5.80
C PHE A 316 1.34 -2.19 4.90
N HIS A 317 0.18 -2.56 5.43
CA HIS A 317 -1.08 -2.57 4.69
C HIS A 317 -1.71 -1.17 4.69
N LEU A 318 -2.23 -0.67 5.81
CA LEU A 318 -2.97 0.59 5.81
C LEU A 318 -2.09 1.82 5.45
N LEU A 319 -0.96 2.03 6.12
CA LEU A 319 -0.15 3.24 5.89
C LEU A 319 0.60 3.18 4.56
N ARG A 320 1.48 2.19 4.39
CA ARG A 320 2.45 2.11 3.28
C ARG A 320 1.83 1.74 1.94
N THR A 321 0.65 1.11 1.92
CA THR A 321 -0.11 0.92 0.67
C THR A 321 -1.28 1.89 0.57
N HIS A 322 -2.30 1.81 1.43
CA HIS A 322 -3.53 2.56 1.23
C HIS A 322 -3.34 4.08 1.36
N LEU A 323 -2.80 4.57 2.48
CA LEU A 323 -2.69 6.00 2.74
C LEU A 323 -1.67 6.67 1.81
N LEU A 324 -0.51 6.04 1.57
CA LEU A 324 0.45 6.55 0.59
C LEU A 324 -0.09 6.52 -0.85
N CYS A 325 -0.82 5.48 -1.27
CA CYS A 325 -1.49 5.48 -2.58
C CYS A 325 -2.51 6.62 -2.70
N GLU A 326 -3.21 6.99 -1.62
CA GLU A 326 -4.09 8.16 -1.62
C GLU A 326 -3.31 9.47 -1.77
N VAL A 327 -2.12 9.59 -1.17
CA VAL A 327 -1.23 10.73 -1.41
C VAL A 327 -0.86 10.83 -2.88
N PHE A 328 -0.38 9.74 -3.49
CA PHE A 328 -0.02 9.72 -4.92
C PHE A 328 -1.24 10.02 -5.80
N THR A 329 -2.42 9.53 -5.43
CA THR A 329 -3.69 9.81 -6.13
C THR A 329 -4.03 11.29 -6.07
N MET A 330 -4.02 11.89 -4.89
CA MET A 330 -4.31 13.30 -4.67
C MET A 330 -3.30 14.20 -5.41
N ALA A 331 -2.00 13.90 -5.31
CA ALA A 331 -0.98 14.65 -6.03
C ALA A 331 -1.16 14.55 -7.56
N THR A 332 -1.45 13.35 -8.07
CA THR A 332 -1.70 13.11 -9.51
C THR A 332 -2.89 13.89 -10.01
N LEU A 333 -4.04 13.77 -9.33
CA LEU A 333 -5.28 14.42 -9.76
C LEU A 333 -5.19 15.94 -9.71
N ARG A 334 -4.44 16.49 -8.75
CA ARG A 334 -4.31 17.95 -8.55
C ARG A 334 -3.31 18.61 -9.51
N ASN A 335 -2.18 17.95 -9.80
CA ASN A 335 -1.05 18.61 -10.45
C ASN A 335 -0.83 18.17 -11.90
N LEU A 336 -1.39 17.03 -12.32
CA LEU A 336 -1.16 16.49 -13.66
C LEU A 336 -2.48 16.51 -14.46
N PRO A 337 -2.61 17.35 -15.51
CA PRO A 337 -3.79 17.34 -16.35
C PRO A 337 -3.89 16.04 -17.16
N SER A 338 -5.06 15.68 -17.69
CA SER A 338 -5.27 14.39 -18.37
C SER A 338 -4.48 14.20 -19.68
N ILE A 339 -3.95 15.30 -20.23
CA ILE A 339 -3.04 15.30 -21.37
C ILE A 339 -1.59 14.98 -20.95
N HIS A 340 -1.23 15.13 -19.68
CA HIS A 340 0.13 14.92 -19.21
C HIS A 340 0.54 13.44 -19.35
N PRO A 341 1.75 13.13 -19.88
CA PRO A 341 2.18 11.74 -20.08
C PRO A 341 2.22 10.94 -18.76
N LEU A 342 2.69 11.56 -17.67
CA LEU A 342 2.71 10.92 -16.36
C LEU A 342 1.29 10.65 -15.81
N TYR A 343 0.31 11.52 -16.08
CA TYR A 343 -1.09 11.25 -15.71
C TYR A 343 -1.59 10.00 -16.43
N LYS A 344 -1.38 9.91 -17.76
CA LYS A 344 -1.82 8.77 -18.57
C LYS A 344 -1.21 7.45 -18.09
N LEU A 345 0.04 7.50 -17.63
CA LEU A 345 0.75 6.36 -17.05
C LEU A 345 0.17 5.94 -15.69
N ILE A 346 -0.07 6.89 -14.78
CA ILE A 346 -0.47 6.62 -13.39
C ILE A 346 -1.98 6.38 -13.23
N PHE A 347 -2.82 7.01 -14.07
CA PHE A 347 -4.27 7.03 -13.91
C PHE A 347 -4.93 5.65 -13.67
N PRO A 348 -4.53 4.57 -14.36
CA PRO A 348 -5.07 3.23 -14.09
C PRO A 348 -4.76 2.72 -12.67
N HIS A 349 -3.63 3.12 -12.08
CA HIS A 349 -3.12 2.64 -10.79
C HIS A 349 -3.73 3.36 -9.58
N ILE A 350 -4.39 4.50 -9.79
CA ILE A 350 -5.07 5.27 -8.73
C ILE A 350 -6.58 5.02 -8.68
N ARG A 351 -7.07 4.11 -9.53
CA ARG A 351 -8.49 3.80 -9.65
C ARG A 351 -9.02 3.30 -8.31
N TYR A 352 -10.10 3.93 -7.85
CA TYR A 352 -10.84 3.56 -6.64
C TYR A 352 -10.15 3.80 -5.30
N THR A 353 -8.90 4.25 -5.27
CA THR A 353 -8.12 4.50 -4.04
C THR A 353 -8.83 5.45 -3.07
N LEU A 354 -9.32 6.60 -3.54
CA LEU A 354 -10.02 7.56 -2.68
C LEU A 354 -11.30 6.97 -2.09
N HIS A 355 -12.07 6.22 -2.88
CA HIS A 355 -13.33 5.63 -2.43
C HIS A 355 -13.09 4.59 -1.33
N ILE A 356 -12.16 3.64 -1.54
CA ILE A 356 -11.89 2.59 -0.55
C ILE A 356 -11.30 3.17 0.74
N ASN A 357 -10.45 4.19 0.65
CA ASN A 357 -9.87 4.81 1.85
C ASN A 357 -10.89 5.62 2.64
N ILE A 358 -11.87 6.28 1.99
CA ILE A 358 -13.00 6.90 2.69
C ILE A 358 -13.84 5.81 3.40
N LEU A 359 -14.12 4.69 2.73
CA LEU A 359 -14.82 3.58 3.38
C LEU A 359 -14.04 3.03 4.58
N ALA A 360 -12.72 2.86 4.47
CA ALA A 360 -11.87 2.41 5.57
C ALA A 360 -11.93 3.38 6.76
N ARG A 361 -11.78 4.69 6.52
CA ARG A 361 -11.93 5.72 7.57
C ARG A 361 -13.28 5.66 8.28
N ASN A 362 -14.36 5.37 7.54
CA ASN A 362 -15.71 5.40 8.10
C ASN A 362 -16.12 4.07 8.77
N GLN A 363 -15.71 2.93 8.21
CA GLN A 363 -16.24 1.61 8.57
C GLN A 363 -15.20 0.65 9.15
N LEU A 364 -13.90 0.89 8.94
CA LEU A 364 -12.84 0.01 9.40
C LEU A 364 -12.11 0.59 10.62
N ILE A 365 -11.55 1.79 10.51
CA ILE A 365 -10.67 2.40 11.52
C ILE A 365 -11.34 3.48 12.38
N SER A 366 -12.62 3.77 12.13
CA SER A 366 -13.39 4.67 12.99
C SER A 366 -13.57 4.10 14.40
N GLU A 367 -14.05 4.93 15.33
CA GLU A 367 -14.37 4.51 16.71
C GLU A 367 -15.35 3.33 16.75
N ASN A 368 -16.25 3.23 15.78
CA ASN A 368 -17.24 2.15 15.65
C ASN A 368 -16.90 1.16 14.51
N GLY A 369 -15.69 1.24 13.96
CA GLY A 369 -15.25 0.44 12.84
C GLY A 369 -14.92 -1.00 13.22
N VAL A 370 -14.81 -1.86 12.20
CA VAL A 370 -14.54 -3.30 12.36
C VAL A 370 -13.24 -3.55 13.13
N LEU A 371 -12.17 -2.81 12.84
CA LEU A 371 -10.88 -3.00 13.49
C LEU A 371 -10.99 -2.68 14.99
N THR A 372 -11.60 -1.54 15.35
CA THR A 372 -11.83 -1.13 16.74
C THR A 372 -12.77 -2.09 17.50
N LYS A 373 -13.71 -2.75 16.81
CA LYS A 373 -14.64 -3.69 17.46
C LYS A 373 -14.06 -5.06 17.76
N TYR A 374 -13.09 -5.53 16.98
CA TYR A 374 -12.67 -6.93 17.00
C TYR A 374 -11.16 -7.15 17.17
N SER A 375 -10.34 -6.11 17.07
CA SER A 375 -8.89 -6.20 17.20
C SER A 375 -8.38 -5.58 18.50
N GLY A 376 -7.29 -6.15 19.02
CA GLY A 376 -6.49 -5.50 20.06
C GLY A 376 -5.81 -4.23 19.55
N MET A 377 -5.55 -4.12 18.24
CA MET A 377 -5.02 -2.91 17.61
C MET A 377 -6.17 -2.01 17.15
N GLY A 378 -6.45 -0.96 17.91
CA GLY A 378 -7.54 -0.01 17.63
C GLY A 378 -7.41 1.25 18.48
N GLY A 379 -8.30 2.22 18.26
CA GLY A 379 -8.33 3.46 19.02
C GLY A 379 -6.97 4.19 19.05
N LYS A 380 -6.52 4.55 20.26
CA LYS A 380 -5.27 5.33 20.45
C LYS A 380 -4.02 4.58 19.97
N SER A 381 -3.95 3.26 20.14
CA SER A 381 -2.77 2.48 19.76
C SER A 381 -2.60 2.39 18.25
N LEU A 382 -3.70 2.32 17.50
CA LEU A 382 -3.65 2.43 16.05
C LEU A 382 -3.12 3.79 15.62
N SER A 383 -3.64 4.88 16.20
CA SER A 383 -3.18 6.23 15.86
C SER A 383 -1.69 6.41 16.16
N GLU A 384 -1.22 5.94 17.30
CA GLU A 384 0.19 6.05 17.70
C GLU A 384 1.10 5.19 16.83
N LEU A 385 0.70 3.94 16.52
CA LEU A 385 1.47 3.09 15.63
C LEU A 385 1.57 3.68 14.22
N LEU A 386 0.48 4.27 13.69
CA LEU A 386 0.51 4.95 12.40
C LEU A 386 1.45 6.16 12.40
N LYS A 387 1.56 6.91 13.50
CA LYS A 387 2.52 8.03 13.63
C LYS A 387 3.96 7.53 13.67
N ARG A 388 4.22 6.43 14.38
CA ARG A 388 5.53 5.77 14.43
C ARG A 388 5.92 5.24 13.05
N GLY A 389 5.02 4.55 12.37
CA GLY A 389 5.18 4.10 10.98
C GLY A 389 5.44 5.27 10.02
N THR A 390 4.69 6.36 10.15
CA THR A 390 4.90 7.56 9.31
C THR A 390 6.28 8.17 9.52
N SER A 391 6.79 8.10 10.76
CA SER A 391 8.13 8.61 11.10
C SER A 391 9.25 7.68 10.65
N SER A 392 8.97 6.40 10.37
CA SER A 392 9.93 5.43 9.82
C SER A 392 9.91 5.33 8.29
N LEU A 393 9.04 6.09 7.62
CA LEU A 393 8.98 6.12 6.16
C LEU A 393 10.22 6.80 5.58
N THR A 394 10.92 6.08 4.72
CA THR A 394 11.90 6.65 3.79
C THR A 394 11.51 6.30 2.36
N TYR A 395 11.97 7.08 1.37
CA TYR A 395 11.80 6.73 -0.03
C TYR A 395 12.44 5.37 -0.35
N SER A 396 13.65 5.10 0.14
CA SER A 396 14.33 3.80 -0.05
C SER A 396 13.53 2.63 0.52
N SER A 397 12.80 2.81 1.62
CA SER A 397 11.95 1.77 2.19
C SER A 397 10.73 1.41 1.31
N LEU A 398 10.41 2.22 0.30
CA LEU A 398 9.37 1.97 -0.69
C LEU A 398 9.92 1.43 -2.01
N CYS A 399 11.24 1.49 -2.20
CA CYS A 399 11.92 0.91 -3.35
C CYS A 399 12.42 -0.48 -2.99
N LEU A 400 11.85 -1.50 -3.62
CA LEU A 400 12.08 -2.89 -3.20
C LEU A 400 13.56 -3.32 -3.25
N PRO A 401 14.34 -3.01 -4.30
CA PRO A 401 15.77 -3.37 -4.32
C PRO A 401 16.56 -2.79 -3.15
N GLU A 402 16.38 -1.50 -2.89
CA GLU A 402 17.03 -0.79 -1.79
C GLU A 402 16.55 -1.33 -0.44
N ASN A 403 15.25 -1.57 -0.27
CA ASN A 403 14.70 -2.14 0.95
C ASN A 403 15.21 -3.56 1.26
N ILE A 404 15.43 -4.38 0.24
CA ILE A 404 16.01 -5.73 0.41
C ILE A 404 17.48 -5.61 0.81
N SER A 405 18.22 -4.69 0.18
CA SER A 405 19.64 -4.51 0.44
C SER A 405 19.94 -3.88 1.79
N GLU A 406 19.20 -2.83 2.18
CA GLU A 406 19.31 -2.20 3.50
C GLU A 406 19.03 -3.17 4.65
N ARG A 407 18.22 -4.22 4.41
CA ARG A 407 17.93 -5.29 5.37
C ARG A 407 18.91 -6.47 5.29
N GLY A 408 19.85 -6.47 4.35
CA GLY A 408 20.83 -7.54 4.15
C GLY A 408 20.21 -8.89 3.78
N LEU A 409 19.22 -8.88 2.88
CA LEU A 409 18.41 -10.06 2.54
C LEU A 409 18.65 -10.57 1.11
N GLU A 410 19.67 -10.07 0.40
CA GLU A 410 19.93 -10.40 -1.01
C GLU A 410 20.18 -11.89 -1.23
N ASP A 411 20.93 -12.53 -0.32
CA ASP A 411 21.40 -13.91 -0.49
C ASP A 411 20.57 -14.95 0.29
N VAL A 412 19.49 -14.52 0.96
CA VAL A 412 18.66 -15.43 1.76
C VAL A 412 17.98 -16.47 0.86
N PRO A 413 18.14 -17.79 1.12
CA PRO A 413 17.50 -18.81 0.32
C PRO A 413 15.98 -18.87 0.58
N ASN A 414 15.24 -19.35 -0.42
CA ASN A 414 13.79 -19.57 -0.33
C ASN A 414 12.97 -18.31 0.03
N TYR A 415 13.40 -17.13 -0.43
CA TYR A 415 12.73 -15.85 -0.18
C TYR A 415 11.95 -15.37 -1.42
N TYR A 416 10.81 -16.00 -1.67
CA TYR A 416 10.00 -15.80 -2.88
C TYR A 416 9.41 -14.40 -2.99
N TYR A 417 9.07 -13.75 -1.87
CA TYR A 417 8.62 -12.34 -1.89
C TYR A 417 9.68 -11.42 -2.52
N ARG A 418 10.96 -11.62 -2.17
CA ARG A 418 12.07 -10.88 -2.77
C ARG A 418 12.18 -11.23 -4.25
N ASP A 419 12.27 -12.51 -4.58
CA ASP A 419 12.57 -12.96 -5.93
C ASP A 419 11.49 -12.48 -6.93
N ASP A 420 10.22 -12.77 -6.63
CA ASP A 420 9.08 -12.36 -7.45
C ASP A 420 8.91 -10.83 -7.47
N GLY A 421 9.12 -10.20 -6.31
CA GLY A 421 8.99 -8.76 -6.16
C GLY A 421 10.05 -8.00 -6.96
N ILE A 422 11.30 -8.45 -6.96
CA ILE A 422 12.40 -7.82 -7.72
C ILE A 422 12.19 -8.02 -9.22
N GLU A 423 11.71 -9.19 -9.65
CA GLU A 423 11.34 -9.41 -11.04
C GLU A 423 10.23 -8.43 -11.48
N LEU A 424 9.16 -8.32 -10.69
CA LEU A 424 8.06 -7.40 -10.95
C LEU A 424 8.52 -5.93 -10.95
N TRP A 425 9.36 -5.54 -9.99
CA TRP A 425 9.97 -4.21 -9.93
C TRP A 425 10.71 -3.89 -11.23
N ASN A 426 11.54 -4.80 -11.71
CA ASN A 426 12.31 -4.62 -12.93
C ASN A 426 11.41 -4.51 -14.18
N ILE A 427 10.31 -5.26 -14.24
CA ILE A 427 9.32 -5.15 -15.32
C ILE A 427 8.69 -3.75 -15.30
N ILE A 428 8.21 -3.30 -14.14
CA ILE A 428 7.58 -1.99 -13.97
C ILE A 428 8.58 -0.88 -14.28
N TYR A 429 9.81 -0.96 -13.77
CA TYR A 429 10.87 0.00 -14.03
C TYR A 429 11.15 0.14 -15.53
N ARG A 430 11.32 -0.97 -16.27
CA ARG A 430 11.55 -0.93 -17.72
C ARG A 430 10.37 -0.32 -18.47
N TYR A 431 9.14 -0.64 -18.08
CA TYR A 431 7.93 -0.07 -18.67
C TYR A 431 7.86 1.44 -18.44
N VAL A 432 8.03 1.90 -17.20
CA VAL A 432 8.03 3.33 -16.84
C VAL A 432 9.15 4.07 -17.56
N LYS A 433 10.38 3.55 -17.54
CA LYS A 433 11.53 4.13 -18.25
C LYS A 433 11.23 4.26 -19.75
N GLY A 434 10.77 3.20 -20.39
CA GLY A 434 10.44 3.21 -21.82
C GLY A 434 9.39 4.25 -22.20
N VAL A 435 8.31 4.37 -21.41
CA VAL A 435 7.28 5.40 -21.62
C VAL A 435 7.85 6.80 -21.40
N LEU A 436 8.53 7.05 -20.29
CA LEU A 436 8.99 8.39 -19.93
C LEU A 436 10.09 8.91 -20.86
N THR A 437 11.03 8.07 -21.32
CA THR A 437 12.05 8.45 -22.31
C THR A 437 11.44 8.84 -23.67
N HIS A 438 10.21 8.41 -23.97
CA HIS A 438 9.50 8.91 -25.15
C HIS A 438 9.15 10.40 -25.04
N TYR A 439 8.83 10.89 -23.83
CA TYR A 439 8.36 12.27 -23.61
C TYR A 439 9.45 13.20 -23.06
N TYR A 440 10.28 12.71 -22.13
CA TYR A 440 11.39 13.45 -21.52
C TYR A 440 12.69 13.09 -22.25
N LYS A 441 13.20 14.04 -23.04
CA LYS A 441 14.39 13.84 -23.88
C LYS A 441 15.70 14.20 -23.21
N SER A 442 15.62 14.96 -22.12
CA SER A 442 16.76 15.37 -21.34
C SER A 442 16.30 15.78 -19.94
N ASP A 443 17.26 15.89 -19.05
CA ASP A 443 17.14 16.45 -17.72
C ASP A 443 16.48 17.83 -17.69
N ASP A 444 16.76 18.66 -18.69
CA ASP A 444 16.15 19.98 -18.85
C ASP A 444 14.62 19.90 -19.02
N TYR A 445 14.10 18.85 -19.68
CA TYR A 445 12.65 18.67 -19.81
C TYR A 445 12.00 18.35 -18.45
N VAL A 446 12.68 17.58 -17.61
CA VAL A 446 12.21 17.23 -16.26
C VAL A 446 12.22 18.47 -15.37
N GLN A 447 13.28 19.29 -15.46
CA GLN A 447 13.41 20.52 -14.68
C GLN A 447 12.39 21.60 -15.09
N LYS A 448 12.11 21.73 -16.39
CA LYS A 448 11.12 22.70 -16.92
C LYS A 448 9.67 22.30 -16.70
N ASP A 449 9.42 21.06 -16.30
CA ASP A 449 8.07 20.55 -16.09
C ASP A 449 7.51 20.99 -14.73
N THR A 450 6.89 22.17 -14.72
CA THR A 450 6.29 22.75 -13.50
C THR A 450 5.15 21.88 -12.93
N GLU A 451 4.46 21.10 -13.76
CA GLU A 451 3.37 20.21 -13.35
C GLU A 451 3.94 19.00 -12.59
N LEU A 452 5.03 18.41 -13.11
CA LEU A 452 5.81 17.39 -12.40
C LEU A 452 6.38 17.89 -11.08
N GLN A 453 6.99 19.08 -11.06
CA GLN A 453 7.53 19.65 -9.81
C GLN A 453 6.43 19.88 -8.76
N GLY A 454 5.24 20.35 -9.19
CA GLY A 454 4.07 20.46 -8.32
C GLY A 454 3.59 19.11 -7.77
N TRP A 455 3.60 18.08 -8.61
CA TRP A 455 3.27 16.71 -8.23
C TRP A 455 4.22 16.15 -7.16
N ILE A 456 5.54 16.24 -7.38
CA ILE A 456 6.57 15.80 -6.41
C ILE A 456 6.42 16.57 -5.08
N ARG A 457 6.31 17.90 -5.16
CA ARG A 457 6.14 18.75 -3.98
C ARG A 457 4.88 18.40 -3.19
N GLY A 458 3.78 18.09 -3.88
CA GLY A 458 2.55 17.65 -3.24
C GLY A 458 2.74 16.36 -2.43
N ILE A 459 3.42 15.37 -3.00
CA ILE A 459 3.73 14.11 -2.30
C ILE A 459 4.59 14.36 -1.07
N PHE A 460 5.67 15.14 -1.22
CA PHE A 460 6.59 15.41 -0.13
C PHE A 460 5.94 16.19 1.03
N VAL A 461 5.25 17.29 0.72
CA VAL A 461 4.66 18.16 1.75
C VAL A 461 3.47 17.49 2.44
N TYR A 462 2.60 16.82 1.68
CA TYR A 462 1.34 16.31 2.23
C TYR A 462 1.42 14.83 2.63
N GLY A 463 2.25 14.03 1.98
CA GLY A 463 2.47 12.62 2.33
C GLY A 463 3.56 12.42 3.37
N PHE A 464 4.74 12.99 3.12
CA PHE A 464 5.92 12.87 3.98
C PHE A 464 6.08 14.01 4.98
N LEU A 465 5.07 14.90 5.06
CA LEU A 465 4.99 16.01 6.01
C LEU A 465 6.16 17.00 5.92
N GLY A 466 6.81 17.09 4.75
CA GLY A 466 7.96 17.96 4.53
C GLY A 466 9.21 17.58 5.33
N LYS A 467 9.32 16.34 5.82
CA LYS A 467 10.46 15.88 6.62
C LYS A 467 11.63 15.47 5.72
N GLU A 468 12.70 16.25 5.68
CA GLU A 468 13.90 15.99 4.87
C GLU A 468 14.58 14.64 5.19
N CYS A 469 14.49 14.16 6.44
CA CYS A 469 15.03 12.87 6.85
C CYS A 469 14.36 11.64 6.20
N THR A 470 13.24 11.83 5.49
CA THR A 470 12.56 10.76 4.74
C THR A 470 13.20 10.46 3.37
N GLY A 471 14.30 11.15 3.07
CA GLY A 471 15.04 11.11 1.81
C GLY A 471 15.04 12.47 1.15
N GLU A 472 16.15 12.84 0.52
CA GLU A 472 16.22 14.07 -0.28
C GLU A 472 15.26 13.91 -1.47
N PHE A 473 14.10 14.56 -1.44
CA PHE A 473 13.21 14.61 -2.62
C PHE A 473 13.81 15.47 -3.75
N GLU A 474 14.85 16.26 -3.45
CA GLU A 474 15.78 16.79 -4.46
C GLU A 474 16.52 15.65 -5.18
N ALA A 475 16.83 14.55 -4.49
CA ALA A 475 17.32 13.33 -5.10
C ALA A 475 16.23 12.58 -5.88
N LEU A 476 14.92 12.76 -5.65
CA LEU A 476 13.87 12.22 -6.52
C LEU A 476 13.86 12.93 -7.89
N ILE A 477 14.10 14.24 -7.87
CA ILE A 477 14.40 15.01 -9.08
C ILE A 477 15.69 14.42 -9.68
N MET A 478 16.78 14.26 -8.91
CA MET A 478 18.06 13.74 -9.41
C MET A 478 18.11 12.25 -9.80
N PHE A 479 17.23 11.38 -9.32
CA PHE A 479 17.20 9.94 -9.64
C PHE A 479 16.50 9.69 -10.98
N ILE A 480 15.51 10.53 -11.32
CA ILE A 480 15.04 10.67 -12.69
C ILE A 480 16.16 11.23 -13.58
N LEU A 481 17.04 12.10 -13.06
CA LEU A 481 18.16 12.71 -13.80
C LEU A 481 19.37 11.75 -13.99
N HIS A 482 19.69 10.86 -13.05
CA HIS A 482 20.93 10.05 -13.07
C HIS A 482 20.79 8.65 -13.69
N SER A 483 19.56 8.18 -13.96
CA SER A 483 19.35 6.88 -14.62
C SER A 483 19.58 6.91 -16.15
N SER A 484 20.14 8.01 -16.65
CA SER A 484 20.65 8.22 -18.00
C SER A 484 22.12 7.80 -18.21
N THR A 485 22.91 7.56 -17.15
CA THR A 485 24.37 7.39 -17.31
C THR A 485 25.04 6.19 -16.64
N HIS A 486 24.41 5.45 -15.73
CA HIS A 486 25.00 4.19 -15.24
C HIS A 486 23.92 3.18 -14.91
N TYR A 487 23.75 2.18 -15.78
CA TYR A 487 23.59 0.74 -15.54
C TYR A 487 23.49 0.03 -16.89
#